data_AF-A0A5N4C9B1-F1
#
_entry.id   AF-A0A5N4C9B1-F1
#
_cell.length_a   1.000
_cell.length_b   1.000
_cell.length_c   1.000
_cell.angle_alpha   90.00
_cell.angle_beta   90.00
_cell.angle_gamma   90.00
#
_symmetry.space_group_name_H-M   'P 1'
#
loop_
_entity.id
_entity.type
_entity.pdbx_description
1 polymer ?
#
loop_
_entity_poly.entity_id
_entity_poly.type
_entity_poly.pdbx_seq_one_letter_code
_entity_poly.pdbx_strand_id
1 'polypeptide(L)'
;MENFQGKRWLAFECRAFRGEQFVLEKGDYPRWDAWSNSHHSDSLLSLRPLHIDGPDHKLHLFENPAFSGRKMEIVDDDVPSLWAHGFQDRVASVRAINGTWVGYEFPGYRGRQYVFERGEYRHWNEWDANQPQLQSVRRIRDQKWHKRGCFLSS
;
A
#
# COMPACT_ATOMS: atom_id res chain seq x y z
N MET A 1 11.22 -19.00 -17.26
CA MET A 1 10.21 -18.41 -16.35
C MET A 1 10.92 -18.18 -15.02
N GLU A 2 11.16 -16.93 -14.65
CA GLU A 2 11.89 -16.63 -13.41
C GLU A 2 11.07 -17.05 -12.18
N ASN A 3 11.72 -17.76 -11.28
CA ASN A 3 11.13 -18.33 -10.09
C ASN A 3 11.01 -17.21 -9.03
N PHE A 4 9.80 -16.68 -8.82
CA PHE A 4 9.51 -15.56 -7.89
C PHE A 4 9.52 -15.99 -6.41
N GLN A 5 10.53 -16.72 -5.95
CA GLN A 5 10.63 -17.15 -4.55
C GLN A 5 10.91 -15.96 -3.62
N GLY A 6 9.86 -15.48 -2.95
CA GLY A 6 9.94 -14.62 -1.76
C GLY A 6 10.08 -13.12 -2.00
N LYS A 7 10.02 -12.65 -3.26
CA LYS A 7 10.06 -11.22 -3.60
C LYS A 7 8.68 -10.70 -3.94
N ARG A 8 8.29 -9.58 -3.34
CA ARG A 8 7.14 -8.77 -3.77
C ARG A 8 7.60 -7.79 -4.81
N TRP A 9 6.72 -7.47 -5.75
CA TRP A 9 7.02 -6.52 -6.81
C TRP A 9 6.03 -5.37 -6.77
N LEU A 10 6.52 -4.19 -7.12
CA LEU A 10 5.68 -3.06 -7.44
C LEU A 10 5.69 -2.90 -8.95
N ALA A 11 4.56 -3.17 -9.57
CA ALA A 11 4.34 -3.01 -10.99
C ALA A 11 3.60 -1.70 -11.29
N PHE A 12 3.75 -1.23 -12.52
CA PHE A 12 3.25 0.07 -12.95
C PHE A 12 2.61 -0.03 -14.33
N GLU A 13 1.53 0.74 -14.50
CA GLU A 13 0.81 0.86 -15.76
C GLU A 13 1.71 1.36 -16.90
N CYS A 14 2.50 2.41 -16.67
CA CYS A 14 3.36 3.02 -17.67
C CYS A 14 4.80 2.52 -17.60
N ARG A 15 5.58 2.82 -18.64
CA ARG A 15 7.04 2.66 -18.64
C ARG A 15 7.69 3.58 -17.61
N ALA A 16 8.90 3.23 -17.18
CA ALA A 16 9.71 4.02 -16.25
C ALA A 16 9.02 4.29 -14.88
N PHE A 17 8.34 3.28 -14.34
CA PHE A 17 7.76 3.29 -12.98
C PHE A 17 6.75 4.41 -12.75
N ARG A 18 5.81 4.58 -13.69
CA ARG A 18 4.84 5.68 -13.72
C ARG A 18 3.41 5.16 -13.87
N GLY A 19 2.43 5.99 -13.53
CA GLY A 19 1.01 5.66 -13.68
C GLY A 19 0.49 4.83 -12.51
N GLU A 20 -0.60 4.10 -12.74
CA GLU A 20 -1.20 3.27 -11.69
C GLU A 20 -0.23 2.21 -11.15
N GLN A 21 -0.28 1.98 -9.84
CA GLN A 21 0.59 1.04 -9.12
C GLN A 21 -0.16 -0.26 -8.80
N PHE A 22 0.53 -1.39 -8.91
CA PHE A 22 0.02 -2.71 -8.57
C PHE A 22 1.02 -3.44 -7.65
N VAL A 23 0.58 -3.78 -6.43
CA VAL A 23 1.39 -4.61 -5.52
C VAL A 23 1.20 -6.08 -5.90
N LEU A 24 2.26 -6.72 -6.40
CA LEU A 24 2.26 -8.13 -6.76
C LEU A 24 2.89 -8.94 -5.63
N GLU A 25 2.04 -9.59 -4.84
CA GLU A 25 2.45 -10.56 -3.84
C GLU A 25 2.63 -11.96 -4.46
N LYS A 26 3.17 -12.90 -3.69
CA LYS A 26 3.34 -14.28 -4.16
C LYS A 26 1.96 -14.89 -4.45
N GLY A 27 1.71 -15.20 -5.71
CA GLY A 27 0.47 -15.80 -6.19
C GLY A 27 0.47 -15.92 -7.71
N ASP A 28 -0.56 -16.58 -8.22
CA ASP A 28 -0.78 -16.71 -9.66
C ASP A 28 -1.81 -15.66 -10.10
N TYR A 29 -1.46 -14.89 -11.13
CA TYR A 29 -2.32 -13.82 -11.67
C TYR A 29 -2.68 -14.16 -13.12
N PRO A 30 -3.71 -14.99 -13.36
CA PRO A 30 -4.00 -15.55 -14.68
C PRO A 30 -4.52 -14.52 -15.69
N ARG A 31 -4.98 -13.35 -15.22
CA ARG A 31 -5.53 -12.26 -16.02
C ARG A 31 -5.29 -10.91 -15.34
N TRP A 32 -5.49 -9.83 -16.10
CA TRP A 32 -5.23 -8.47 -15.64
C TRP A 32 -6.12 -8.02 -14.48
N ASP A 33 -7.37 -8.49 -14.43
CA ASP A 33 -8.30 -8.26 -13.35
C ASP A 33 -7.90 -8.94 -12.03
N ALA A 34 -6.92 -9.86 -12.06
CA ALA A 34 -6.40 -10.49 -10.86
C ALA A 34 -5.37 -9.63 -10.11
N TRP A 35 -4.68 -8.70 -10.79
CA TRP A 35 -3.71 -7.79 -10.17
C TRP A 35 -4.20 -6.34 -10.06
N SER A 36 -5.18 -5.95 -10.88
CA SER A 36 -5.77 -4.62 -10.88
C SER A 36 -7.04 -4.59 -10.02
N ASN A 37 -6.99 -3.86 -8.89
CA ASN A 37 -8.14 -3.67 -8.00
C ASN A 37 -9.05 -2.50 -8.41
N SER A 38 -8.66 -1.74 -9.44
CA SER A 38 -9.36 -0.54 -9.88
C SER A 38 -10.14 -0.75 -11.19
N HIS A 39 -9.76 -1.78 -11.97
CA HIS A 39 -10.26 -2.05 -13.32
C HIS A 39 -10.09 -0.89 -14.32
N HIS A 40 -9.22 0.08 -14.04
CA HIS A 40 -9.01 1.24 -14.92
C HIS A 40 -8.12 0.94 -16.13
N SER A 41 -7.20 -0.01 -16.00
CA SER A 41 -6.21 -0.33 -17.03
C SER A 41 -5.78 -1.79 -16.95
N ASP A 42 -5.58 -2.41 -18.10
CA ASP A 42 -5.00 -3.75 -18.27
C ASP A 42 -3.48 -3.70 -18.51
N SER A 43 -2.91 -2.50 -18.63
CA SER A 43 -1.50 -2.28 -18.95
C SER A 43 -0.59 -2.50 -17.74
N LEU A 44 0.51 -3.20 -17.97
CA LEU A 44 1.61 -3.40 -17.02
C LEU A 44 2.92 -3.32 -17.80
N LEU A 45 3.59 -2.17 -17.75
CA LEU A 45 4.71 -1.85 -18.64
C LEU A 45 6.05 -1.69 -17.94
N SER A 46 6.07 -1.62 -16.60
CA SER A 46 7.31 -1.69 -15.82
C SER A 46 7.08 -2.28 -14.42
N LEU A 47 8.11 -2.86 -13.83
CA LEU A 47 8.06 -3.39 -12.47
C LEU A 47 9.44 -3.32 -11.80
N ARG A 48 9.45 -3.17 -10.47
CA ARG A 48 10.66 -3.23 -9.64
C ARG A 48 10.44 -4.11 -8.41
N PRO A 49 11.49 -4.68 -7.82
CA PRO A 49 11.39 -5.30 -6.51
C PRO A 49 10.88 -4.27 -5.49
N LEU A 50 9.95 -4.69 -4.65
CA LEU A 50 9.45 -3.87 -3.55
C LEU A 50 10.26 -4.16 -2.29
N HIS A 51 10.87 -3.12 -1.72
CA HIS A 51 11.60 -3.25 -0.47
C HIS A 51 10.62 -3.29 0.70
N ILE A 52 10.76 -4.29 1.57
CA ILE A 52 9.93 -4.43 2.78
C ILE A 52 10.81 -4.04 3.97
N ASP A 53 10.49 -2.91 4.58
CA ASP A 53 11.27 -2.34 5.68
C ASP A 53 10.87 -2.96 7.03
N GLY A 54 11.74 -3.83 7.59
CA GLY A 54 11.64 -4.30 8.97
C GLY A 54 10.36 -5.08 9.36
N PRO A 55 10.27 -5.53 10.63
CA PRO A 55 9.09 -6.19 11.16
C PRO A 55 8.02 -5.21 11.67
N ASP A 56 8.44 -4.04 12.17
CA ASP A 56 7.57 -3.06 12.84
C ASP A 56 7.00 -2.08 11.82
N HIS A 57 5.73 -1.71 11.99
CA HIS A 57 5.01 -0.86 11.06
C HIS A 57 4.40 0.31 11.80
N LYS A 58 4.72 1.54 11.36
CA LYS A 58 4.10 2.76 11.89
C LYS A 58 3.84 3.78 10.78
N LEU A 59 2.58 4.21 10.67
CA LEU A 59 2.12 5.16 9.65
C LEU A 59 1.34 6.31 10.30
N HIS A 60 1.60 7.53 9.87
CA HIS A 60 0.76 8.69 10.17
C HIS A 60 0.07 9.18 8.92
N LEU A 61 -1.25 9.32 8.97
CA LEU A 61 -2.08 9.94 7.94
C LEU A 61 -2.53 11.32 8.41
N PHE A 62 -2.54 12.30 7.50
CA PHE A 62 -2.94 13.66 7.79
C PHE A 62 -3.97 14.15 6.78
N GLU A 63 -4.99 14.86 7.28
CA GLU A 63 -6.10 15.40 6.48
C GLU A 63 -5.65 16.48 5.48
N ASN A 64 -4.63 17.27 5.84
CA ASN A 64 -4.11 18.37 5.03
C ASN A 64 -2.66 18.14 4.60
N PRO A 65 -2.17 18.85 3.56
CA PRO A 65 -0.76 18.83 3.19
C PRO A 65 0.16 19.27 4.34
N ALA A 66 1.45 18.98 4.18
CA ALA A 66 2.52 19.36 5.11
C ALA A 66 2.26 18.94 6.58
N PHE A 67 1.65 17.77 6.77
CA PHE A 67 1.43 17.11 8.06
C PHE A 67 0.53 17.91 9.02
N SER A 68 -0.50 18.54 8.47
CA SER A 68 -1.42 19.42 9.21
C SER A 68 -2.86 18.87 9.22
N GLY A 69 -3.73 19.48 10.03
CA GLY A 69 -5.12 19.06 10.20
C GLY A 69 -5.27 17.82 11.10
N ARG A 70 -6.38 17.08 10.95
CA ARG A 70 -6.60 15.84 11.70
C ARG A 70 -5.51 14.82 11.37
N LYS A 71 -5.02 14.13 12.40
CA LYS A 71 -4.00 13.08 12.29
C LYS A 71 -4.60 11.73 12.72
N MET A 72 -4.26 10.66 12.00
CA MET A 72 -4.45 9.28 12.42
C MET A 72 -3.08 8.60 12.52
N GLU A 73 -2.85 7.86 13.60
CA GLU A 73 -1.68 7.00 13.77
C GLU A 73 -2.10 5.53 13.71
N ILE A 74 -1.38 4.74 12.92
CA ILE A 74 -1.59 3.31 12.76
C ILE A 74 -0.27 2.62 13.12
N VAL A 75 -0.31 1.71 14.09
CA VAL A 75 0.86 0.95 14.56
C VAL A 75 0.51 -0.52 14.50
N ASP A 76 1.31 -1.28 13.75
CA ASP A 76 1.19 -2.73 13.64
C ASP A 76 -0.24 -3.27 13.44
N ASP A 77 -1.05 -2.53 12.67
CA ASP A 77 -2.42 -2.92 12.31
C ASP A 77 -2.71 -2.67 10.83
N ASP A 78 -3.70 -3.38 10.28
CA ASP A 78 -4.27 -3.10 8.95
C ASP A 78 -5.65 -2.44 9.14
N VAL A 79 -5.95 -1.40 8.35
CA VAL A 79 -7.17 -0.62 8.49
C VAL A 79 -8.02 -0.76 7.22
N PRO A 80 -9.04 -1.65 7.22
CA PRO A 80 -9.91 -1.84 6.06
C PRO A 80 -10.90 -0.67 5.85
N SER A 81 -11.07 0.22 6.83
CA SER A 81 -11.91 1.41 6.71
C SER A 81 -11.40 2.52 7.63
N LEU A 82 -10.90 3.62 7.06
CA LEU A 82 -10.49 4.80 7.85
C LEU A 82 -11.66 5.40 8.64
N TRP A 83 -12.87 5.32 8.08
CA TRP A 83 -14.11 5.78 8.73
C TRP A 83 -14.41 5.04 10.03
N ALA A 84 -14.08 3.75 10.12
CA ALA A 84 -14.29 2.94 11.33
C ALA A 84 -13.46 3.44 12.51
N HIS A 85 -12.40 4.21 12.25
CA HIS A 85 -11.55 4.83 13.26
C HIS A 85 -11.78 6.34 13.40
N GLY A 86 -12.93 6.86 12.92
CA GLY A 86 -13.29 8.28 13.04
C GLY A 86 -12.51 9.23 12.13
N PHE A 87 -11.77 8.69 11.16
CA PHE A 87 -11.11 9.47 10.11
C PHE A 87 -12.06 9.67 8.92
N GLN A 88 -11.65 10.48 7.94
CA GLN A 88 -12.41 10.73 6.71
C GLN A 88 -11.73 10.06 5.52
N ASP A 89 -12.29 10.21 4.32
CA ASP A 89 -11.69 9.74 3.07
C ASP A 89 -10.60 10.66 2.52
N ARG A 90 -10.38 11.82 3.15
CA ARG A 90 -9.34 12.78 2.76
C ARG A 90 -8.01 12.53 3.49
N VAL A 91 -6.99 12.13 2.75
CA VAL A 91 -5.59 12.02 3.20
C VAL A 91 -4.70 12.82 2.25
N ALA A 92 -4.11 13.91 2.73
CA ALA A 92 -3.35 14.84 1.91
C ALA A 92 -1.85 14.90 2.21
N SER A 93 -1.41 14.32 3.33
CA SER A 93 0.01 14.02 3.58
C SER A 93 0.18 12.79 4.46
N VAL A 94 1.33 12.11 4.34
CA VAL A 94 1.61 10.82 4.99
C VAL A 94 3.04 10.80 5.53
N ARG A 95 3.23 10.21 6.71
CA ARG A 95 4.57 9.82 7.20
C ARG A 95 4.61 8.32 7.43
N ALA A 96 5.32 7.59 6.57
CA ALA A 96 5.65 6.19 6.77
C ALA A 96 6.90 6.11 7.64
N ILE A 97 6.69 6.01 8.96
CA ILE A 97 7.78 6.03 9.95
C ILE A 97 8.58 4.74 9.88
N ASN A 98 7.89 3.60 9.85
CA ASN A 98 8.46 2.26 9.71
C ASN A 98 7.53 1.39 8.86
N GLY A 99 8.09 0.38 8.19
CA GLY A 99 7.32 -0.56 7.40
C GLY A 99 6.98 -0.04 6.00
N THR A 100 6.59 -0.97 5.14
CA THR A 100 6.06 -0.66 3.80
C THR A 100 4.55 -0.85 3.82
N TRP A 101 3.83 0.12 3.28
CA TRP A 101 2.37 0.17 3.32
C TRP A 101 1.78 0.28 1.91
N VAL A 102 0.53 -0.12 1.77
CA VAL A 102 -0.28 0.18 0.59
C VAL A 102 -1.63 0.75 1.02
N GLY A 103 -1.92 1.96 0.53
CA GLY A 103 -3.20 2.62 0.68
C GLY A 103 -4.09 2.44 -0.54
N TYR A 104 -5.40 2.58 -0.34
CA TYR A 104 -6.42 2.35 -1.35
C TYR A 104 -7.50 3.43 -1.32
N GLU A 105 -8.03 3.78 -2.49
CA GLU A 105 -9.10 4.79 -2.66
C GLU A 105 -10.38 4.44 -1.91
N PHE A 106 -10.71 3.15 -1.79
CA PHE A 106 -11.97 2.69 -1.19
C PHE A 106 -11.76 1.76 0.01
N PRO A 107 -12.79 1.62 0.88
CA PRO A 107 -12.77 0.64 1.97
C PRO A 107 -12.64 -0.80 1.45
N GLY A 108 -12.01 -1.65 2.26
CA GLY A 108 -11.79 -3.06 1.96
C GLY A 108 -10.70 -3.31 0.91
N TYR A 109 -9.70 -2.42 0.82
CA TYR A 109 -8.53 -2.56 -0.06
C TYR A 109 -8.86 -2.56 -1.56
N ARG A 110 -9.81 -1.70 -1.97
CA ARG A 110 -10.34 -1.61 -3.34
C ARG A 110 -9.98 -0.28 -4.02
N GLY A 111 -10.03 -0.25 -5.34
CA GLY A 111 -9.65 0.91 -6.14
C GLY A 111 -8.14 0.95 -6.41
N ARG A 112 -7.64 2.13 -6.78
CA ARG A 112 -6.21 2.33 -7.05
C ARG A 112 -5.38 2.11 -5.79
N GLN A 113 -4.16 1.65 -6.01
CA GLN A 113 -3.20 1.36 -4.95
C GLN A 113 -2.11 2.43 -4.91
N TYR A 114 -1.66 2.79 -3.71
CA TYR A 114 -0.56 3.73 -3.49
C TYR A 114 0.41 3.16 -2.47
N VAL A 115 1.65 2.92 -2.87
CA VAL A 115 2.68 2.37 -1.98
C VAL A 115 3.38 3.49 -1.22
N PHE A 116 3.48 3.30 0.10
CA PHE A 116 4.26 4.14 0.98
C PHE A 116 5.44 3.33 1.54
N GLU A 117 6.62 3.57 0.98
CA GLU A 117 7.89 3.14 1.56
C GLU A 117 8.26 4.13 2.68
N ARG A 118 9.22 3.77 3.54
CA ARG A 118 9.66 4.62 4.65
C ARG A 118 10.03 6.02 4.15
N GLY A 119 9.38 7.05 4.69
CA GLY A 119 9.56 8.41 4.22
C GLY A 119 8.47 9.39 4.65
N GLU A 120 8.64 10.62 4.19
CA GLU A 120 7.72 11.74 4.39
C GLU A 120 7.12 12.12 3.03
N TYR A 121 5.80 12.19 2.95
CA TYR A 121 5.06 12.59 1.76
C TYR A 121 4.21 13.81 2.09
N ARG A 122 4.63 15.01 1.69
CA ARG A 122 4.02 16.28 2.13
C ARG A 122 2.77 16.65 1.36
N HIS A 123 2.57 16.05 0.19
CA HIS A 123 1.41 16.28 -0.67
C HIS A 123 1.02 14.98 -1.39
N TRP A 124 -0.25 14.81 -1.76
CA TRP A 124 -0.73 13.57 -2.40
C TRP A 124 -0.11 13.25 -3.76
N ASN A 125 0.44 14.26 -4.43
CA ASN A 125 1.21 14.09 -5.66
C ASN A 125 2.53 13.32 -5.42
N GLU A 126 3.06 13.28 -4.20
CA GLU A 126 4.33 12.59 -3.88
C GLU A 126 4.18 11.06 -3.83
N TRP A 127 2.95 10.55 -3.79
CA TRP A 127 2.65 9.13 -3.98
C TRP A 127 1.86 8.86 -5.26
N ASP A 128 1.96 9.78 -6.23
CA ASP A 128 1.34 9.69 -7.56
C ASP A 128 -0.21 9.62 -7.56
N ALA A 129 -0.87 10.11 -6.51
CA ALA A 129 -2.32 10.25 -6.52
C ALA A 129 -2.76 11.54 -7.22
N ASN A 130 -3.90 11.48 -7.93
CA ASN A 130 -4.51 12.66 -8.57
C ASN A 130 -5.42 13.45 -7.61
N GLN A 131 -5.88 12.83 -6.54
CA GLN A 131 -6.76 13.39 -5.52
C GLN A 131 -6.34 12.85 -4.14
N PRO A 132 -6.58 13.58 -3.04
CA PRO A 132 -6.24 13.13 -1.69
C PRO A 132 -7.24 12.11 -1.14
N GLN A 133 -7.70 11.15 -1.96
CA GLN A 133 -8.70 10.17 -1.55
C GLN A 133 -8.03 8.87 -1.11
N LEU A 134 -8.25 8.47 0.14
CA LEU A 134 -7.76 7.22 0.69
C LEU A 134 -8.71 6.76 1.80
N GLN A 135 -9.14 5.50 1.76
CA GLN A 135 -10.17 4.97 2.68
C GLN A 135 -9.80 3.63 3.33
N SER A 136 -8.74 2.98 2.88
CA SER A 136 -8.16 1.84 3.59
C SER A 136 -6.66 1.75 3.37
N VAL A 137 -5.97 1.12 4.29
CA VAL A 137 -4.51 0.94 4.24
C VAL A 137 -4.13 -0.36 4.92
N ARG A 138 -3.16 -1.08 4.37
CA ARG A 138 -2.62 -2.30 4.99
C ARG A 138 -1.11 -2.32 4.92
N ARG A 139 -0.52 -3.13 5.79
CA ARG A 139 0.91 -3.42 5.80
C ARG A 139 1.27 -4.40 4.68
N ILE A 140 2.45 -4.23 4.10
CA ILE A 140 3.07 -5.21 3.21
C ILE A 140 4.12 -5.96 4.04
N ARG A 141 3.82 -7.20 4.45
CA ARG A 141 4.68 -7.99 5.34
C ARG A 141 5.34 -9.13 4.61
N ASP A 142 6.57 -9.49 4.97
CA ASP A 142 7.16 -10.75 4.50
C ASP A 142 6.65 -11.96 5.28
N GLN A 143 6.40 -13.09 4.60
CA GLN A 143 5.95 -14.33 5.25
C GLN A 143 6.96 -14.85 6.28
N LYS A 144 8.24 -14.49 6.14
CA LYS A 144 9.30 -14.83 7.11
C LYS A 144 9.03 -14.28 8.51
N TRP A 145 8.33 -13.15 8.64
CA TRP A 145 8.05 -12.51 9.93
C TRP A 145 6.81 -13.09 10.64
N HIS A 146 6.02 -13.94 9.97
CA HIS A 146 4.85 -14.61 10.57
C HIS A 146 5.19 -15.79 11.49
N LYS A 147 6.48 -16.13 11.67
CA LYS A 147 6.90 -17.25 12.54
C LYS A 147 6.64 -17.06 14.03
N ARG A 148 6.14 -15.91 14.49
CA ARG A 148 5.79 -15.69 15.92
C ARG A 148 4.32 -15.98 16.28
N GLY A 149 3.52 -16.53 15.36
CA GLY A 149 2.07 -16.72 15.60
C GLY A 149 1.50 -18.12 15.35
N CYS A 150 2.27 -19.09 14.87
CA CYS A 150 1.74 -20.44 14.69
C CYS A 150 1.83 -21.22 16.00
N PHE A 151 0.76 -21.24 16.79
CA PHE A 151 0.54 -22.34 17.70
C PHE A 151 0.45 -23.63 16.85
N LEU A 152 1.40 -24.54 17.08
CA LEU A 152 1.25 -25.92 16.66
C LEU A 152 0.08 -26.50 17.48
N SER A 153 -1.06 -26.77 16.85
CA SER A 153 -2.03 -27.67 17.45
C SER A 153 -1.41 -29.06 17.46
N SER A 154 -1.29 -29.62 18.66
CA SER A 154 -0.98 -31.04 18.90
C SER A 154 -2.06 -31.95 18.32
#